data_AF-A0A6N6KJK4-F1
#
_entry.id   AF-A0A6N6KJK4-F1
#
_cell.length_a   1.000
_cell.length_b   1.000
_cell.length_c   1.000
_cell.angle_alpha   90.00
_cell.angle_beta   90.00
_cell.angle_gamma   90.00
#
_symmetry.space_group_name_H-M   'P 1'
#
loop_
_entity.id
_entity.type
_entity.pdbx_description
1 polymer ?
#
loop_
_entity_poly.entity_id
_entity_poly.type
_entity_poly.pdbx_seq_one_letter_code
_entity_poly.pdbx_strand_id
1 'polypeptide(L)'
;FVYFITGEIVENGRRLQQITFKPLDRDNTDYAKLVLTLDKSNAKIIRVKAYSKDASRYTFHLGKVKTNTGLAASAFSFDKSKFPGYYIEDLRE
;
A
#
# COMPACT_ATOMS: atom_id res chain seq x y z
N PHE A 1 -13.08 -0.27 9.44
CA PHE A 1 -13.36 -1.06 8.21
C PHE A 1 -13.86 -2.43 8.60
N VAL A 2 -14.74 -3.03 7.80
CA VAL A 2 -15.07 -4.47 7.85
C VAL A 2 -14.41 -5.17 6.67
N TYR A 3 -14.05 -6.44 6.83
CA TYR A 3 -13.37 -7.21 5.80
C TYR A 3 -14.13 -8.49 5.44
N PHE A 4 -13.95 -8.92 4.19
CA PHE A 4 -14.50 -10.15 3.65
C PHE A 4 -13.44 -10.83 2.79
N ILE A 5 -13.31 -12.15 2.92
CA ILE A 5 -12.56 -12.97 1.98
C ILE A 5 -13.45 -13.13 0.75
N THR A 6 -13.14 -12.42 -0.33
CA THR A 6 -14.08 -12.20 -1.44
C THR A 6 -13.86 -13.07 -2.66
N GLY A 7 -12.72 -13.76 -2.75
CA GLY A 7 -12.51 -14.71 -3.82
C GLY A 7 -11.06 -15.13 -3.98
N GLU A 8 -10.87 -16.16 -4.78
CA GLU A 8 -9.57 -16.66 -5.20
C GLU A 8 -9.46 -16.50 -6.71
N ILE A 9 -8.32 -16.00 -7.18
CA ILE A 9 -8.04 -15.84 -8.60
C ILE A 9 -6.72 -16.52 -8.95
N VAL A 10 -6.59 -16.96 -10.20
CA VAL A 10 -5.31 -17.42 -10.73
C VAL A 10 -4.77 -16.33 -11.65
N GLU A 11 -3.57 -15.83 -11.36
CA GLU A 11 -2.86 -14.84 -12.18
C GLU A 11 -1.40 -15.27 -12.34
N ASN A 12 -0.92 -15.37 -13.58
CA ASN A 12 0.44 -15.83 -13.90
C ASN A 12 0.81 -17.16 -13.23
N GLY A 13 -0.13 -18.11 -13.20
CA GLY A 13 0.05 -19.41 -12.56
C GLY A 13 0.05 -19.39 -11.02
N ARG A 14 -0.10 -18.22 -10.39
CA ARG A 14 -0.20 -18.09 -8.93
C ARG A 14 -1.65 -18.04 -8.48
N ARG A 15 -1.96 -18.77 -7.42
CA ARG A 15 -3.24 -18.73 -6.73
C ARG A 15 -3.24 -17.58 -5.73
N LEU A 16 -4.02 -16.54 -6.00
CA LEU A 16 -4.08 -15.32 -5.20
C LEU A 16 -5.41 -15.23 -4.45
N GLN A 17 -5.33 -14.85 -3.18
CA GLN A 17 -6.48 -14.55 -2.33
C GLN A 17 -6.82 -13.07 -2.43
N GLN A 18 -8.11 -12.76 -2.57
CA GLN A 18 -8.64 -11.42 -2.46
C GLN A 18 -9.37 -11.23 -1.13
N ILE A 19 -9.08 -10.10 -0.48
CA ILE A 19 -9.75 -9.63 0.72
C ILE A 19 -10.25 -8.21 0.44
N THR A 20 -11.56 -8.02 0.57
CA THR A 20 -12.20 -6.72 0.37
C THR A 20 -12.48 -6.07 1.71
N PHE A 21 -12.11 -4.80 1.83
CA PHE A 21 -12.37 -3.95 2.98
C PHE A 21 -13.38 -2.87 2.59
N LYS A 22 -14.37 -2.62 3.45
CA LYS A 22 -15.28 -1.48 3.34
C LYS A 22 -15.19 -0.63 4.60
N PRO A 23 -15.19 0.71 4.50
CA PRO A 23 -15.18 1.57 5.68
C PRO A 23 -16.45 1.36 6.51
N LEU A 24 -16.32 1.53 7.82
CA LEU A 24 -17.47 1.52 8.74
C LEU A 24 -18.13 2.89 8.75
N ASP A 25 -17.32 3.92 8.96
CA ASP A 25 -17.72 5.31 8.75
C ASP A 25 -17.65 5.62 7.25
N ARG A 26 -18.77 5.39 6.57
CA ARG A 26 -18.86 5.58 5.13
C ARG A 26 -18.92 7.05 4.76
N ASP A 27 -19.30 7.96 5.66
CA ASP A 27 -19.49 9.36 5.32
C ASP A 27 -18.16 10.11 5.36
N ASN A 28 -17.31 9.82 6.36
CA ASN A 28 -16.00 10.46 6.54
C ASN A 28 -14.83 9.70 5.87
N THR A 29 -15.07 9.01 4.75
CA THR A 29 -14.03 8.31 4.00
C THR A 29 -14.22 8.48 2.50
N ASP A 30 -13.14 8.74 1.77
CA ASP A 30 -13.18 8.93 0.30
C ASP A 30 -13.26 7.62 -0.49
N TYR A 31 -13.08 6.48 0.18
CA TYR A 31 -13.02 5.16 -0.43
C TYR A 31 -14.32 4.37 -0.27
N ALA A 32 -14.85 3.84 -1.37
CA ALA A 32 -15.97 2.90 -1.33
C ALA A 32 -15.53 1.50 -0.87
N LYS A 33 -14.36 1.04 -1.32
CA LYS A 33 -13.74 -0.21 -0.88
C LYS A 33 -12.24 -0.25 -1.21
N LEU A 34 -11.51 -1.09 -0.47
CA LEU A 34 -10.14 -1.49 -0.80
C LEU A 34 -10.14 -3.00 -1.08
N VAL A 35 -9.34 -3.46 -2.04
CA VAL A 35 -9.16 -4.88 -2.33
C VAL A 35 -7.68 -5.22 -2.21
N LEU A 36 -7.33 -5.96 -1.17
CA LEU A 36 -6.01 -6.55 -0.99
C LEU A 36 -5.95 -7.86 -1.79
N THR A 37 -4.91 -8.02 -2.59
CA THR A 37 -4.60 -9.28 -3.26
C THR A 37 -3.26 -9.80 -2.75
N LEU A 38 -3.23 -11.03 -2.24
CA LEU A 38 -2.03 -11.69 -1.72
C LEU A 38 -1.86 -13.08 -2.32
N ASP A 39 -0.62 -13.55 -2.41
CA ASP A 39 -0.30 -14.91 -2.78
C ASP A 39 -0.71 -15.86 -1.64
N LYS A 40 -1.57 -16.83 -1.95
CA LYS A 40 -2.14 -17.73 -0.94
C LYS A 40 -1.10 -18.67 -0.31
N SER A 41 0.00 -18.95 -1.01
CA SER A 41 1.03 -19.89 -0.55
C SER A 41 1.92 -19.32 0.55
N ASN A 42 2.17 -18.01 0.54
CA ASN A 42 3.20 -17.37 1.37
C ASN A 42 2.75 -16.04 1.97
N ALA A 43 1.46 -15.70 1.83
CA ALA A 43 0.84 -14.46 2.30
C ALA A 43 1.49 -13.16 1.78
N LYS A 44 2.32 -13.21 0.74
CA LYS A 44 2.92 -12.00 0.16
C LYS A 44 1.86 -11.15 -0.51
N ILE A 45 1.78 -9.89 -0.10
CA ILE A 45 0.92 -8.89 -0.73
C ILE A 45 1.44 -8.61 -2.14
N ILE A 46 0.56 -8.76 -3.13
CA ILE A 46 0.87 -8.48 -4.55
C ILE A 46 0.41 -7.06 -4.91
N ARG A 47 -0.81 -6.70 -4.51
CA ARG A 47 -1.38 -5.38 -4.81
C ARG A 47 -2.51 -4.99 -3.88
N VAL A 48 -2.75 -3.69 -3.79
CA VAL A 48 -3.96 -3.10 -3.23
C VAL A 48 -4.66 -2.28 -4.31
N LYS A 49 -5.95 -2.53 -4.53
CA LYS A 49 -6.80 -1.69 -5.38
C LYS A 49 -7.72 -0.85 -4.52
N ALA A 50 -7.60 0.47 -4.60
CA ALA A 50 -8.52 1.41 -3.98
C ALA A 50 -9.59 1.84 -4.98
N TYR A 51 -10.85 1.74 -4.56
CA TYR A 51 -12.01 2.23 -5.30
C TYR A 51 -12.54 3.43 -4.53
N SER A 52 -12.31 4.62 -5.06
CA SER A 52 -12.79 5.87 -4.49
C SER A 52 -14.28 6.08 -4.80
N LYS A 53 -14.97 6.89 -3.99
CA LYS A 53 -16.39 7.20 -4.15
C LYS A 53 -16.68 8.00 -5.43
N ASP A 54 -15.72 8.79 -5.89
CA ASP A 54 -15.71 9.55 -7.15
C ASP A 54 -15.47 8.64 -8.39
N ALA A 55 -15.50 7.31 -8.21
CA ALA A 55 -15.19 6.29 -9.21
C ALA A 55 -13.72 6.22 -9.66
N SER A 56 -12.81 7.02 -9.08
CA SER A 56 -11.37 6.89 -9.30
C SER A 56 -10.86 5.52 -8.82
N ARG A 57 -9.85 4.99 -9.53
CA ARG A 57 -9.26 3.67 -9.25
C ARG A 57 -7.76 3.77 -9.16
N TYR A 58 -7.21 3.44 -8.00
CA TYR A 58 -5.78 3.40 -7.77
C TYR A 58 -5.34 1.96 -7.55
N THR A 59 -4.27 1.53 -8.22
CA THR A 59 -3.67 0.21 -7.99
C THR A 59 -2.24 0.40 -7.53
N PHE A 60 -1.95 -0.04 -6.32
CA PHE A 60 -0.62 -0.07 -5.74
C PHE A 60 -0.06 -1.48 -5.90
N HIS A 61 1.02 -1.61 -6.65
CA HIS A 61 1.74 -2.88 -6.80
C HIS A 61 2.88 -2.94 -5.79
N LEU A 62 2.94 -4.02 -5.01
CA LEU A 62 4.10 -4.29 -4.17
C LEU A 62 5.16 -4.99 -5.03
N GLY A 63 6.29 -4.31 -5.20
CA GLY A 63 7.45 -4.84 -5.90
C GLY A 63 8.25 -5.82 -5.05
N LYS A 64 9.58 -5.71 -5.08
CA LYS A 64 10.47 -6.55 -4.28
C LYS A 64 10.49 -6.06 -2.82
N VAL A 65 9.97 -6.88 -1.91
CA VAL A 65 10.04 -6.63 -0.46
C VAL A 65 11.19 -7.44 0.13
N LYS A 66 12.07 -6.76 0.86
CA LYS A 66 13.09 -7.40 1.72
C LYS A 66 12.69 -7.17 3.18
N THR A 67 12.49 -8.24 3.92
CA THR A 67 12.14 -8.20 5.34
C THR A 67 13.40 -8.31 6.21
N ASN A 68 13.28 -7.93 7.49
CA ASN A 68 14.34 -8.09 8.50
C ASN A 68 15.69 -7.48 8.09
N THR A 69 15.67 -6.42 7.28
CA THR A 69 16.89 -5.70 6.90
C THR A 69 17.25 -4.74 8.03
N GLY A 70 18.48 -4.82 8.53
CA GLY A 70 19.00 -3.82 9.47
C GLY A 70 19.11 -2.47 8.78
N LEU A 71 18.34 -1.49 9.24
CA LEU A 71 18.39 -0.11 8.74
C LEU A 71 19.10 0.76 9.78
N ALA A 72 20.12 1.51 9.34
CA ALA A 72 20.78 2.49 10.19
C ALA A 72 19.83 3.64 10.51
N ALA A 73 19.98 4.28 11.68
CA ALA A 73 19.15 5.42 12.07
C ALA A 73 19.20 6.58 11.06
N SER A 74 20.33 6.75 10.37
CA SER A 74 20.52 7.74 9.31
C SER A 74 19.66 7.50 8.05
N ALA A 75 19.02 6.33 7.91
CA ALA A 75 18.03 6.10 6.87
C ALA A 75 16.72 6.85 7.11
N PHE A 76 16.50 7.36 8.33
CA PHE A 76 15.28 8.02 8.77
C PHE A 76 15.48 9.51 9.08
N SER A 77 16.67 10.04 8.82
CA SER A 77 16.95 11.46 8.91
C SER A 77 17.34 12.01 7.54
N PHE A 78 16.90 13.24 7.26
CA PHE A 78 17.37 13.96 6.10
C PHE A 78 18.80 14.48 6.35
N ASP A 79 19.69 14.25 5.39
CA ASP A 79 21.08 14.72 5.43
C ASP A 79 21.29 15.74 4.31
N LYS A 80 21.30 17.02 4.68
CA LYS A 80 21.49 18.15 3.76
C LYS A 80 22.78 18.06 2.94
N SER A 81 23.83 17.45 3.48
CA SER A 81 25.11 17.34 2.77
C SER A 81 25.03 16.47 1.52
N LYS A 82 24.04 15.57 1.43
CA LYS A 82 23.82 14.69 0.27
C LYS A 82 23.10 15.37 -0.89
N PHE A 83 22.64 16.61 -0.73
CA PHE A 83 21.86 17.34 -1.73
C PHE A 83 22.48 18.72 -2.04
N PRO A 84 23.71 18.78 -2.57
CA PRO A 84 24.37 20.04 -2.89
C PRO A 84 23.61 20.79 -4.00
N GLY A 85 23.43 22.10 -3.83
CA GLY A 85 22.73 22.96 -4.79
C GLY A 85 21.20 22.97 -4.69
N TYR A 86 20.62 22.16 -3.82
CA TYR A 86 19.18 22.16 -3.58
C TYR A 86 18.80 23.27 -2.58
N TYR A 87 17.75 24.03 -2.92
CA TYR A 87 17.06 24.86 -1.94
C TYR A 87 16.24 23.96 -1.01
N ILE A 88 16.41 24.15 0.29
CA ILE A 88 15.75 23.34 1.32
C ILE A 88 14.90 24.28 2.15
N GLU A 89 13.59 24.14 2.01
CA GLU A 89 12.59 24.86 2.79
C GLU A 89 12.22 24.02 4.02
N ASP A 90 12.25 24.64 5.20
CA ASP A 90 11.85 24.00 6.45
C ASP A 90 10.50 24.58 6.89
N LEU A 91 9.44 23.78 6.73
CA LEU A 91 8.05 24.19 7.01
C LEU A 91 7.60 23.86 8.44
N ARG A 92 8.55 23.63 9.36
CA ARG A 92 8.25 23.42 10.77
C ARG A 92 8.12 24.78 11.47
N GLU A 93 7.01 25.00 12.15
CA GLU A 93 6.80 26.16 13.04
C GLU A 93 7.69 26.09 14.29
#